data_AF-A0A1T5EBG1-F1
#
_entry.id   AF-A0A1T5EBG1-F1
#
_cell.length_a   1.000
_cell.length_b   1.000
_cell.length_c   1.000
_cell.angle_alpha   90.00
_cell.angle_beta   90.00
_cell.angle_gamma   90.00
#
_symmetry.space_group_name_H-M   'P 1'
#
loop_
_entity.id
_entity.type
_entity.pdbx_description
1 polymer ?
#
loop_
_entity_poly.entity_id
_entity_poly.type
_entity_poly.pdbx_seq_one_letter_code
_entity_poly.pdbx_strand_id
1 'polypeptide(L)' 'MSTLELKDMLIHRIAEIDDVQFLEAIKTILDAKTETQAINLIQAQVQEIQASREDIAGGRFVDQDDLDTEYDAWRKRR' A
#
# COMPACT_ATOMS: atom_id res chain seq x y z
N MET A 1 -15.91 11.24 29.49
CA MET A 1 -15.02 10.36 28.71
C MET A 1 -14.97 10.90 27.29
N SER A 2 -13.86 11.51 26.91
CA SER A 2 -13.62 12.00 25.56
C SER A 2 -13.05 10.88 24.68
N THR A 3 -13.12 11.06 23.36
CA THR A 3 -12.50 10.14 22.39
C THR A 3 -11.00 9.97 22.63
N LEU A 4 -10.32 11.00 23.15
CA LEU A 4 -8.90 10.95 23.47
C LEU A 4 -8.65 10.04 24.68
N GLU A 5 -9.41 10.26 25.77
CA GLU A 5 -9.31 9.47 27.00
C GLU A 5 -9.58 7.97 26.72
N LEU A 6 -10.54 7.67 25.84
CA LEU A 6 -10.83 6.29 25.45
C LEU A 6 -9.68 5.63 24.69
N LYS A 7 -9.02 6.37 23.78
CA LYS A 7 -7.87 5.85 23.03
C LYS A 7 -6.69 5.55 23.95
N ASP A 8 -6.39 6.45 24.88
CA ASP A 8 -5.28 6.28 25.81
C ASP A 8 -5.50 5.07 26.73
N MET A 9 -6.72 4.88 27.24
CA MET A 9 -7.09 3.69 28.01
C MET A 9 -6.92 2.39 27.21
N LEU A 10 -7.34 2.38 25.93
CA LEU A 10 -7.21 1.20 25.08
C LEU A 10 -5.76 0.86 24.78
N ILE A 11 -4.91 1.86 24.49
CA ILE A 11 -3.47 1.66 24.27
C ILE A 11 -2.83 1.05 25.52
N HIS A 12 -3.13 1.61 26.69
CA HIS A 12 -2.59 1.10 27.95
C HIS A 12 -3.02 -0.35 28.20
N ARG A 13 -4.31 -0.66 27.99
CA ARG A 13 -4.83 -2.00 28.17
C ARG A 13 -4.23 -3.02 27.20
N ILE A 14 -3.96 -2.62 25.96
CA ILE A 14 -3.32 -3.48 24.97
C ILE A 14 -1.85 -3.76 25.34
N ALA A 15 -1.14 -2.77 25.89
CA ALA A 15 0.25 -2.90 26.30
C ALA A 15 0.46 -3.89 27.46
N GLU A 16 -0.57 -4.16 28.26
CA GLU A 16 -0.55 -5.12 29.37
C GLU A 16 -0.86 -6.57 28.94
N ILE A 17 -1.20 -6.81 27.68
CA ILE A 17 -1.56 -8.15 27.18
C ILE A 17 -0.31 -8.91 26.76
N ASP A 18 -0.03 -10.04 27.40
CA ASP A 18 1.07 -10.96 27.05
C ASP A 18 0.62 -12.12 26.12
N ASP A 19 -0.68 -12.26 25.88
CA ASP A 19 -1.23 -13.31 25.01
C ASP A 19 -1.20 -12.89 23.53
N VAL A 20 -0.29 -13.50 22.78
CA VAL A 20 -0.11 -13.25 21.35
C VAL A 20 -1.37 -13.57 20.53
N GLN A 21 -2.09 -14.65 20.85
CA GLN A 21 -3.31 -15.02 20.11
C GLN A 21 -4.40 -13.96 20.29
N PHE A 22 -4.48 -13.38 21.48
CA PHE A 22 -5.42 -12.29 21.77
C PHE A 22 -5.02 -10.98 21.07
N LEU A 23 -3.72 -10.65 21.05
CA LEU A 23 -3.20 -9.51 20.31
C LEU A 23 -3.44 -9.64 18.78
N GLU A 24 -3.28 -10.84 18.22
CA GLU A 24 -3.55 -11.14 16.81
C GLU A 24 -5.03 -10.96 16.46
N ALA A 25 -5.95 -11.36 17.34
CA ALA A 25 -7.38 -11.14 17.16
C ALA A 25 -7.72 -9.65 17.19
N ILE A 26 -7.14 -8.87 18.13
CA ILE A 26 -7.33 -7.42 18.20
C ILE A 26 -6.82 -6.75 16.92
N LYS A 27 -5.62 -7.13 16.45
CA LYS A 27 -5.05 -6.64 15.19
C LYS A 27 -5.99 -6.89 14.02
N THR A 28 -6.50 -8.11 13.88
CA THR A 28 -7.43 -8.48 12.79
C THR A 28 -8.69 -7.62 12.78
N ILE A 29 -9.27 -7.33 13.95
CA ILE A 29 -10.45 -6.47 14.08
C ILE A 29 -10.14 -5.01 13.69
N LEU A 30 -8.97 -4.50 14.09
CA LEU A 30 -8.53 -3.14 13.75
C LEU A 30 -8.21 -3.02 12.26
N ASP A 31 -7.57 -4.02 11.66
CA ASP A 31 -7.25 -4.05 10.24
C ASP A 31 -8.53 -4.07 9.40
N ALA A 32 -9.51 -4.94 9.73
CA ALA A 32 -10.80 -4.99 9.03
C ALA A 32 -11.59 -3.68 9.08
N LYS A 33 -11.41 -2.87 10.13
CA LYS A 33 -12.03 -1.54 10.25
C LYS A 33 -11.21 -0.46 9.55
N THR A 34 -9.91 -0.65 9.38
CA THR A 34 -8.98 0.32 8.77
C THR A 34 -8.88 0.15 7.25
N GLU A 35 -9.16 -1.04 6.72
CA GLU A 35 -9.30 -1.33 5.28
C GLU A 35 -10.39 -0.49 4.58
N THR A 36 -11.25 0.21 5.33
CA THR A 36 -12.18 1.19 4.76
C THR A 36 -11.50 2.47 4.28
N GLN A 37 -10.20 2.67 4.51
CA GLN A 37 -9.41 3.70 3.84
C GLN A 37 -8.95 3.21 2.46
N ALA A 38 -9.91 2.85 1.59
CA ALA A 38 -9.64 2.72 0.18
C ALA A 38 -9.01 4.04 -0.29
N ILE A 39 -7.81 3.97 -0.88
CA ILE A 39 -7.19 5.13 -1.50
C ILE A 39 -8.11 5.56 -2.63
N ASN A 40 -8.83 6.67 -2.42
CA ASN A 40 -9.68 7.24 -3.44
C ASN A 40 -8.78 7.86 -4.51
N LEU A 41 -8.63 7.16 -5.62
CA LEU A 41 -7.92 7.67 -6.79
C LEU A 41 -8.71 8.82 -7.41
N ILE A 42 -8.01 9.87 -7.82
CA ILE A 42 -8.64 10.90 -8.65
C ILE A 42 -8.87 10.36 -10.06
N GLN A 43 -9.83 10.95 -10.79
CA GLN A 43 -10.20 10.48 -12.13
C GLN A 43 -8.99 10.35 -13.08
N ALA A 44 -8.03 11.28 -13.00
CA ALA A 44 -6.80 11.24 -13.79
C ALA A 44 -5.96 9.97 -13.53
N GLN A 45 -5.82 9.56 -12.27
CA GLN A 45 -5.08 8.35 -11.90
C GLN A 45 -5.79 7.08 -12.39
N VAL A 46 -7.13 7.06 -12.33
CA VAL A 46 -7.92 5.94 -12.87
C VAL A 46 -7.72 5.83 -14.38
N GLN A 47 -7.74 6.95 -15.10
CA GLN A 47 -7.51 6.99 -16.54
C GLN A 47 -6.09 6.54 -16.90
N GLU A 48 -5.08 6.99 -16.15
CA GLU A 48 -3.67 6.61 -16.34
C GLU A 48 -3.45 5.11 -16.13
N ILE A 49 -4.03 4.53 -15.08
CA ILE A 49 -3.96 3.09 -14.82
C ILE A 49 -4.64 2.31 -15.94
N GLN A 50 -5.79 2.79 -16.42
CA GLN A 50 -6.51 2.14 -17.52
C GLN A 50 -5.71 2.18 -18.83
N ALA A 51 -5.12 3.33 -19.17
CA ALA A 51 -4.24 3.46 -20.33
C ALA A 51 -3.02 2.53 -20.22
N SER A 52 -2.38 2.47 -19.05
CA SER A 52 -1.24 1.58 -18.80
C SER A 52 -1.60 0.10 -19.00
N ARG A 53 -2.81 -0.30 -18.58
CA ARG A 53 -3.30 -1.67 -18.81
C ARG A 53 -3.51 -1.98 -20.29
N GLU A 54 -4.04 -1.02 -21.04
CA GLU A 54 -4.22 -1.13 -22.50
C GLU A 54 -2.88 -1.15 -23.25
N ASP A 55 -1.87 -0.45 -22.75
CA ASP A 55 -0.50 -0.49 -23.27
C ASP A 55 0.13 -1.87 -23.05
N ILE A 56 0.03 -2.43 -21.85
CA ILE A 56 0.51 -3.80 -21.56
C ILE A 56 -0.22 -4.81 -22.45
N ALA A 57 -1.55 -4.74 -22.55
CA ALA A 57 -2.33 -5.65 -23.38
C ALA A 57 -1.99 -5.53 -24.87
N GLY A 58 -1.62 -4.33 -25.32
CA GLY A 58 -1.18 -4.06 -26.68
C GLY A 58 0.31 -4.33 -26.94
N GLY A 59 1.05 -4.88 -25.97
CA GLY A 59 2.50 -5.11 -26.10
C GLY A 59 3.34 -3.83 -26.16
N ARG A 60 2.77 -2.69 -25.77
CA ARG A 60 3.44 -1.38 -25.71
C ARG A 60 4.09 -1.18 -24.33
N PHE A 61 4.94 -2.12 -23.95
CA PHE A 61 5.75 -2.03 -22.74
C PHE A 61 7.19 -2.40 -23.08
N VAL A 62 8.11 -2.05 -22.20
CA VAL A 62 9.52 -2.47 -22.26
C VAL A 62 9.80 -3.27 -21.00
N ASP A 63 10.47 -4.40 -21.14
CA ASP A 63 10.89 -5.18 -19.99
C ASP A 63 12.02 -4.46 -19.25
N GLN A 64 12.08 -4.67 -17.94
CA GLN A 64 13.08 -4.05 -17.07
C GLN A 64 14.51 -4.37 -17.54
N ASP A 65 14.77 -5.62 -17.94
CA ASP A 65 16.09 -6.06 -18.40
C ASP A 65 16.54 -5.33 -19.69
N ASP A 66 15.59 -5.06 -20.60
CA ASP A 66 15.85 -4.33 -21.84
C ASP A 66 16.14 -2.85 -21.54
N LEU A 67 15.37 -2.26 -20.62
CA LEU A 67 15.56 -0.88 -20.18
C LEU A 67 16.91 -0.69 -19.47
N ASP A 68 17.30 -1.63 -18.61
CA ASP A 68 18.57 -1.60 -17.89
C ASP A 68 19.76 -1.72 -18.86
N THR A 69 19.61 -2.54 -19.91
CA THR A 69 20.61 -2.66 -20.97
C THR A 69 20.78 -1.35 -21.75
N GLU A 70 19.68 -0.69 -22.12
CA GLU A 70 19.71 0.61 -22.80
C GLU A 70 20.34 1.69 -21.91
N TYR A 71 19.96 1.72 -20.63
CA TYR A 71 20.51 2.64 -19.63
C TYR A 71 22.02 2.47 -19.48
N ASP A 72 22.51 1.24 -19.41
CA ASP A 72 23.94 0.94 -19.34
C ASP A 72 24.70 1.34 -20.60
N ALA A 73 24.09 1.13 -21.78
CA ALA A 73 24.65 1.58 -23.05
C ALA A 73 24.73 3.12 -23.11
N TRP A 74 23.70 3.83 -22.64
CA TRP A 74 23.70 5.29 -22.54
C TRP A 74 24.78 5.79 -21.58
N ARG A 75 24.89 5.19 -20.40
CA ARG A 75 25.90 5.53 -19.39
C ARG A 75 27.32 5.41 -19.93
N LYS A 76 27.61 4.38 -20.74
CA LYS A 76 28.94 4.15 -21.35
C LYS A 76 29.29 5.13 -22.48
N ARG A 77 28.30 5.80 -23.08
CA ARG A 77 28.51 6.80 -24.15
C ARG A 77 28.83 8.19 -23.63
N ARG A 78 28.85 8.37 -22.31
CA ARG A 78 29.09 9.64 -21.62
C ARG A 78 30.34 9.55 -20.75
#